data_AF-A0A8X6QR42-F1
#
_entry.id   AF-A0A8X6QR42-F1
#
_cell.length_a   1.000
_cell.length_b   1.000
_cell.length_c   1.000
_cell.angle_alpha   90.00
_cell.angle_beta   90.00
_cell.angle_gamma   90.00
#
_symmetry.space_group_name_H-M   'P 1'
#
loop_
_entity.id
_entity.type
_entity.pdbx_description
1 polymer ?
#
loop_
_entity_poly.entity_id
_entity_poly.type
_entity_poly.pdbx_seq_one_letter_code
_entity_poly.pdbx_strand_id
1 'polypeptide(L)' 'MVALRSEIAALSKQVERLSRERLSRPSRTRYGKSPYRSKTPSRRENYHYNDEFCYYHNRFGSKAKKCREPCTFAKASEN' A
#
# COMPACT_ATOMS: atom_id res chain seq x y z
N MET A 1 -43.47 -4.03 39.38
CA MET A 1 -42.65 -5.26 39.24
C MET A 1 -42.81 -5.97 37.89
N VAL A 2 -44.02 -6.14 37.36
CA VAL A 2 -44.24 -6.84 36.06
C VAL A 2 -43.72 -6.04 34.86
N ALA A 3 -43.95 -4.73 34.82
CA ALA A 3 -43.49 -3.83 33.75
C ALA A 3 -41.95 -3.83 33.57
N LEU A 4 -41.21 -3.77 34.68
CA LEU A 4 -39.74 -3.84 34.66
C LEU A 4 -39.23 -5.18 34.12
N ARG A 5 -39.91 -6.29 34.47
CA ARG A 5 -39.55 -7.61 33.95
C ARG A 5 -39.81 -7.72 32.44
N SER A 6 -40.87 -7.10 31.94
CA SER A 6 -41.13 -7.05 30.49
C SER A 6 -40.11 -6.20 29.74
N GLU A 7 -39.67 -5.08 30.32
CA GLU A 7 -38.63 -4.22 29.74
C GLU A 7 -37.28 -4.96 29.67
N ILE A 8 -36.90 -5.66 30.74
CA ILE A 8 -35.68 -6.48 30.76
C ILE A 8 -35.78 -7.60 29.71
N ALA A 9 -36.92 -8.27 29.59
CA ALA A 9 -37.12 -9.32 28.59
C ALA A 9 -37.02 -8.77 27.15
N ALA A 10 -37.56 -7.58 26.90
CA ALA A 10 -37.47 -6.92 25.60
C ALA A 10 -36.02 -6.54 25.26
N LEU A 11 -35.29 -5.98 26.23
CA LEU A 11 -33.88 -5.61 26.07
C LEU A 11 -32.99 -6.85 25.84
N SER A 12 -33.20 -7.94 26.58
CA SER A 12 -32.47 -9.19 26.39
C SER A 12 -32.63 -9.75 24.96
N LYS A 13 -33.84 -9.68 24.39
CA LYS A 13 -34.09 -10.08 22.99
C LYS A 13 -33.36 -9.18 21.99
N GLN A 14 -33.27 -7.88 22.26
CA GLN A 14 -32.54 -6.96 21.39
C GLN A 14 -31.03 -7.24 21.43
N VAL A 15 -30.46 -7.53 22.60
CA VAL A 15 -29.05 -7.88 22.76
C VAL A 15 -28.72 -9.20 22.06
N GLU A 16 -29.60 -10.21 22.18
CA GLU A 16 -29.44 -11.49 21.50
C GLU A 16 -29.42 -11.32 19.98
N ARG A 17 -30.37 -10.52 19.44
CA ARG A 17 -30.45 -10.21 18.01
C ARG A 17 -29.19 -9.51 17.49
N LEU A 18 -28.70 -8.49 18.19
CA LEU A 18 -27.49 -7.75 17.83
C LEU A 18 -26.24 -8.63 17.89
N SER A 19 -26.15 -9.53 18.88
CA SER A 19 -25.04 -10.47 19.03
C SER A 19 -24.99 -11.45 17.85
N ARG A 20 -26.14 -12.00 17.45
CA ARG A 20 -26.25 -12.87 16.28
C ARG A 20 -25.91 -12.13 14.98
N GLU A 21 -26.36 -10.89 14.81
CA GLU A 21 -26.05 -10.08 13.62
C GLU A 21 -24.54 -9.77 13.50
N ARG A 22 -23.86 -9.54 14.62
CA ARG A 22 -22.41 -9.29 14.66
C ARG A 22 -21.60 -10.54 14.28
N LEU A 23 -22.04 -11.72 14.72
CA LEU A 23 -21.40 -13.01 14.40
C LEU A 23 -21.69 -13.46 12.96
N SER A 24 -22.89 -13.17 12.46
CA SER A 24 -23.34 -13.54 11.11
C SER A 24 -22.95 -12.53 10.04
N ARG A 25 -22.27 -11.43 10.37
CA ARG A 25 -21.65 -10.55 9.36
C ARG A 25 -20.36 -11.23 8.88
N PRO A 26 -20.34 -11.85 7.68
CA PRO A 26 -19.06 -12.15 7.05
C PRO A 26 -18.30 -10.83 6.97
N SER A 27 -17.07 -10.84 7.50
CA SER A 27 -16.16 -9.69 7.43
C SER A 27 -16.25 -9.14 6.01
N ARG A 28 -16.75 -7.90 5.87
CA ARG A 28 -16.78 -7.20 4.58
C ARG A 28 -15.36 -6.79 4.15
N THR A 29 -14.34 -7.55 4.51
CA THR A 29 -13.13 -7.71 3.71
C THR A 29 -13.43 -8.49 2.42
N ARG A 30 -14.52 -8.12 1.73
CA ARG A 30 -14.58 -8.19 0.28
C ARG A 30 -13.74 -7.03 -0.20
N TYR A 31 -12.49 -7.32 -0.50
CA TYR A 31 -11.84 -6.96 -1.76
C TYR A 31 -10.44 -7.54 -1.64
N GLY A 32 -10.13 -8.49 -2.50
CA GLY A 32 -8.80 -9.04 -2.63
C GLY A 32 -7.80 -7.89 -2.72
N LYS A 33 -7.03 -7.68 -1.66
CA LYS A 33 -5.67 -7.22 -1.86
C LYS A 33 -5.03 -8.36 -2.64
N SER A 34 -5.01 -8.22 -3.97
CA SER A 34 -3.92 -8.76 -4.77
C SER A 34 -2.68 -8.64 -3.89
N PRO A 35 -1.95 -9.74 -3.57
CA PRO A 35 -0.69 -9.60 -2.88
C PRO A 35 0.09 -8.70 -3.81
N TYR A 36 0.18 -7.43 -3.43
CA TYR A 36 0.66 -6.35 -4.27
C TYR A 36 2.11 -6.69 -4.42
N ARG A 37 2.38 -7.49 -5.46
CA ARG A 37 3.62 -8.11 -5.87
C ARG A 37 4.71 -7.55 -5.01
N SER A 38 5.08 -8.23 -3.92
CA SER A 38 6.04 -7.74 -2.94
C SER A 38 7.20 -7.19 -3.75
N LYS A 39 7.20 -5.87 -3.96
CA LYS A 39 8.27 -5.16 -4.63
C LYS A 39 9.27 -5.03 -3.52
N THR A 40 9.86 -6.16 -3.11
CA THR A 40 11.16 -6.12 -2.48
C THR A 40 12.00 -5.28 -3.43
N PRO A 41 12.45 -4.08 -3.02
CA PRO A 41 13.44 -3.38 -3.79
C PRO A 41 14.78 -4.08 -3.51
N SER A 42 14.92 -5.38 -3.79
CA SER A 42 16.15 -6.15 -3.54
C SER A 42 17.26 -5.81 -4.56
N ARG A 43 17.21 -4.62 -5.14
CA ARG A 43 18.26 -4.06 -6.02
C ARG A 43 18.59 -2.60 -5.69
N ARG A 44 18.16 -2.07 -4.55
CA ARG A 44 18.51 -0.69 -4.17
C ARG A 44 19.85 -0.53 -3.45
N GLU A 45 20.56 -1.61 -3.12
CA GLU A 45 21.78 -1.49 -2.30
C GLU A 45 23.10 -1.32 -3.06
N ASN A 46 23.14 -1.44 -4.40
CA ASN A 46 24.41 -1.38 -5.13
C ASN A 46 24.32 -0.63 -6.47
N TYR A 47 23.51 0.42 -6.55
CA TYR A 47 23.67 1.38 -7.64
C TYR A 47 24.25 2.65 -7.04
N HIS A 48 25.46 3.03 -7.49
CA HIS A 48 26.04 4.35 -7.25
C HIS A 48 25.11 5.39 -7.87
N TYR A 49 24.07 5.76 -7.13
CA TYR A 49 23.16 6.82 -7.49
C TYR A 49 23.91 8.13 -7.31
N ASN A 50 24.22 8.78 -8.42
CA ASN A 50 24.83 10.11 -8.43
C ASN A 50 23.71 11.12 -8.64
N ASP A 51 23.52 12.03 -7.69
CA ASP A 51 22.52 13.11 -7.77
C ASP A 51 22.74 14.05 -8.97
N GLU A 52 23.95 14.06 -9.54
CA GLU A 52 24.31 14.87 -10.71
C GLU A 52 23.90 14.23 -12.05
N PHE A 53 23.52 12.95 -12.03
CA PHE A 53 23.13 12.20 -13.23
C PHE A 53 21.61 12.02 -13.32
N CYS A 54 21.06 12.05 -14.53
CA CYS A 54 19.64 11.81 -14.72
C CYS A 54 19.27 10.35 -14.42
N TYR A 55 17.99 10.09 -14.20
CA TYR A 55 17.45 8.73 -13.98
C TYR A 55 17.96 7.70 -15.01
N TYR A 56 18.08 8.10 -16.28
CA TYR A 56 18.55 7.22 -17.34
C TYR A 56 20.04 6.90 -17.20
N HIS A 57 20.90 7.89 -16.93
CA HIS A 57 22.34 7.65 -16.74
C HIS A 57 22.64 6.90 -15.43
N ASN A 58 21.89 7.15 -14.35
CA ASN A 58 22.00 6.37 -13.12
C ASN A 58 21.62 4.88 -13.30
N ARG A 59 20.74 4.57 -14.25
CA ARG A 59 20.25 3.21 -14.49
C ARG A 59 21.00 2.47 -15.61
N PHE A 60 21.43 3.20 -16.63
CA PHE A 60 21.99 2.62 -17.87
C PHE A 60 23.44 3.07 -18.14
N GLY A 61 23.99 4.00 -17.35
CA GLY A 61 25.32 4.58 -17.57
C GLY A 61 25.45 5.21 -18.95
N SER A 62 26.62 5.05 -19.57
CA SER A 62 26.93 5.52 -20.94
C SER A 62 26.04 4.92 -22.04
N LYS A 63 25.27 3.87 -21.75
CA LYS A 63 24.34 3.24 -22.71
C LYS A 63 22.97 3.94 -22.74
N ALA A 64 22.77 4.99 -21.95
CA ALA A 64 21.52 5.75 -21.95
C ALA A 64 21.33 6.50 -23.29
N LYS A 65 20.29 6.15 -24.04
CA LYS A 65 19.93 6.82 -25.30
C LYS A 65 19.17 8.13 -25.12
N LYS A 66 18.71 8.40 -23.90
CA LYS A 66 17.91 9.57 -23.55
C LYS A 66 18.51 10.23 -22.32
N CYS A 67 18.98 11.46 -22.47
CA CYS A 67 19.39 12.33 -21.37
C CYS A 67 18.22 13.24 -20.97
N ARG A 68 18.14 13.62 -19.69
CA ARG A 68 17.19 14.61 -19.19
C ARG A 68 17.96 15.62 -18.34
N GLU A 69 17.86 16.89 -18.68
CA GLU A 69 18.52 17.96 -17.94
C GLU A 69 17.83 18.19 -16.58
N PRO A 70 18.59 18.61 -15.54
CA PRO A 70 20.04 18.83 -15.51
C PRO A 70 20.80 17.50 -15.32
N CYS A 71 21.77 17.21 -16.20
CA CYS A 71 22.57 15.99 -16.11
C CYS A 71 24.01 16.27 -16.51
N THR A 72 24.95 16.06 -15.59
CA THR A 72 26.37 16.34 -15.82
C THR A 72 27.06 15.26 -16.66
N PHE A 73 26.44 14.08 -16.82
CA PHE A 73 26.97 13.00 -17.66
C PHE A 73 27.20 13.42 -19.13
N ALA A 74 26.34 14.29 -19.67
CA ALA A 74 26.48 14.81 -21.04
C ALA A 74 27.68 15.76 -21.18
N LYS A 75 28.06 16.48 -20.11
CA LYS A 75 29.26 17.34 -20.11
C LYS A 75 30.57 16.55 -20.18
N ALA A 76 30.55 15.25 -19.87
CA ALA A 76 31.71 14.37 -19.94
C ALA A 76 31.90 13.73 -21.34
N SER A 77 30.92 13.86 -22.25
CA SER A 77 30.98 13.26 -23.60
C SER A 77 31.30 14.26 -24.73
N GLU A 78 31.72 15.47 -24.39
CA GLU A 78 32.27 16.45 -25.34
C GLU A 78 33.72 16.78 -24.95
N ASN A 79 34.64 15.93 -25.39
CA ASN A 79 35.98 16.31 -25.85
C ASN A 79 36.55 15.23 -26.78
#